data_AF-A0A662TSL4-F1
#
_entry.id   AF-A0A662TSL4-F1
#
_cell.length_a   1.000
_cell.length_b   1.000
_cell.length_c   1.000
_cell.angle_alpha   90.00
_cell.angle_beta   90.00
_cell.angle_gamma   90.00
#
_symmetry.space_group_name_H-M   'P 1'
#
loop_
_entity.id
_entity.type
_entity.pdbx_description
1 polymer ?
#
loop_
_entity_poly.entity_id
_entity_poly.type
_entity_poly.pdbx_seq_one_letter_code
_entity_poly.pdbx_strand_id
1 'polypeptide(L)' 'RSRIPAHSPPCLDIKEGDIVKIGECRPLSKTVHFVVLGKVRSDVG' A
#
# COMPACT_ATOMS: atom_id res chain seq x y z
N ARG A 1 -0.91 -12.29 12.45
CA ARG A 1 -0.79 -11.53 11.19
C ARG A 1 -1.19 -10.08 11.48
N SER A 2 -0.22 -9.18 11.62
CA SER A 2 -0.50 -7.75 11.83
C SER A 2 -0.92 -7.10 10.51
N ARG A 3 -1.95 -6.27 10.52
CA ARG A 3 -2.39 -5.49 9.34
C ARG A 3 -1.78 -4.10 9.46
N ILE A 4 -1.05 -3.67 8.43
CA ILE A 4 -0.48 -2.32 8.37
C ILE A 4 -1.39 -1.48 7.46
N PRO A 5 -2.06 -0.45 7.98
CA PRO A 5 -2.87 0.44 7.15
C PRO A 5 -1.95 1.34 6.31
N ALA A 6 -2.14 1.32 5.00
CA ALA A 6 -1.42 2.15 4.04
C ALA A 6 -2.41 2.88 3.13
N HIS A 7 -2.10 4.12 2.77
CA HIS A 7 -2.86 4.88 1.79
C HIS A 7 -2.48 4.42 0.37
N SER A 8 -3.49 4.15 -0.46
CA SER A 8 -3.32 3.89 -1.89
C SER A 8 -3.62 5.17 -2.68
N PRO A 9 -2.61 5.82 -3.27
CA PRO A 9 -2.82 6.93 -4.19
C PRO A 9 -3.70 6.49 -5.38
N PRO A 10 -4.64 7.33 -5.84
CA PRO A 10 -5.55 6.99 -6.94
C PRO A 10 -4.84 6.83 -8.30
N CYS A 11 -3.59 7.30 -8.40
CA CYS A 11 -2.76 7.13 -9.58
C CYS A 11 -2.11 5.74 -9.69
N LEU A 12 -2.15 4.92 -8.64
CA LEU A 12 -1.64 3.55 -8.67
C LEU A 12 -2.82 2.59 -8.83
N ASP A 13 -2.90 1.90 -9.98
CA ASP A 13 -3.94 0.91 -10.28
C ASP A 13 -3.70 -0.41 -9.50
N ILE A 14 -3.78 -0.39 -8.17
CA ILE A 14 -3.51 -1.55 -7.30
C ILE A 14 -4.81 -2.32 -7.04
N LYS A 15 -4.73 -3.64 -7.16
CA LYS A 15 -5.85 -4.55 -6.92
C LYS A 15 -5.54 -5.51 -5.77
N GLU A 16 -6.60 -6.13 -5.26
CA GLU A 16 -6.45 -7.20 -4.27
C GLU A 16 -5.60 -8.34 -4.86
N GLY A 17 -4.63 -8.83 -4.08
CA GLY A 17 -3.67 -9.85 -4.52
C GLY A 17 -2.34 -9.29 -5.05
N ASP A 18 -2.25 -8.00 -5.35
CA ASP A 18 -0.98 -7.39 -5.72
C ASP A 18 -0.02 -7.28 -4.54
N ILE A 19 1.24 -7.68 -4.75
CA ILE A 19 2.34 -7.44 -3.82
C ILE A 19 2.86 -6.04 -4.07
N VAL A 20 2.65 -5.15 -3.11
CA VAL A 20 3.05 -3.75 -3.18
C VAL A 20 4.18 -3.41 -2.22
N LYS A 21 4.98 -2.40 -2.59
CA LYS A 21 5.95 -1.77 -1.70
C LYS A 21 5.30 -0.57 -1.02
N ILE A 22 5.31 -0.57 0.31
CA ILE A 22 4.90 0.57 1.12
C ILE A 22 6.13 1.29 1.67
N GLY A 23 6.01 2.60 1.86
CA GLY A 23 7.01 3.44 2.52
C GLY A 23 6.39 4.25 3.64
N GLU A 24 7.18 4.55 4.66
CA GLU A 24 6.79 5.47 5.74
C GLU A 24 6.64 6.90 5.18
N CYS A 25 5.68 7.63 5.73
CA CYS A 25 5.43 9.03 5.39
C CYS A 25 4.97 9.79 6.64
N ARG A 26 4.67 11.08 6.50
CA ARG A 26 3.98 11.85 7.54
C ARG A 26 2.65 11.18 7.90
N PRO A 27 2.15 11.34 9.14
CA PRO A 27 0.82 10.88 9.51
C PRO A 27 -0.25 11.42 8.56
N LEU A 28 -0.99 10.53 7.91
CA LEU A 28 -2.15 10.87 7.07
C LEU A 28 -3.46 10.77 7.84
N SER A 29 -3.51 9.91 8.86
CA SER A 29 -4.64 9.78 9.77
C SER A 29 -4.17 9.25 11.13
N LYS A 30 -5.13 8.97 12.03
CA LYS A 30 -4.84 8.34 13.33
C LYS A 30 -4.03 7.04 13.18
N THR A 31 -4.28 6.28 12.12
CA THR A 31 -3.71 4.96 11.93
C THR A 31 -2.84 4.84 10.68
N VAL A 32 -2.98 5.72 9.69
CA VAL A 32 -2.25 5.63 8.42
C VAL A 32 -0.98 6.48 8.47
N HIS A 33 0.16 5.80 8.47
CA HIS A 33 1.51 6.40 8.46
C HIS A 33 2.36 5.90 7.28
N PHE A 34 1.72 5.15 6.37
CA PHE A 34 2.37 4.52 5.22
C PHE A 34 1.64 4.86 3.93
N VAL A 35 2.38 4.95 2.83
CA VAL A 35 1.85 5.16 1.48
C VAL A 35 2.40 4.08 0.55
N VAL A 36 1.58 3.62 -0.39
CA VAL A 36 2.04 2.69 -1.42
C VAL A 36 2.93 3.42 -2.42
N LEU A 37 4.12 2.88 -2.67
CA LEU A 37 5.10 3.42 -3.62
C LEU A 37 4.99 2.79 -5.00
N GLY A 38 4.55 1.54 -5.09
CA GLY A 38 4.38 0.83 -6.36
C GLY A 38 4.18 -0.68 -6.20
N LYS A 39 3.85 -1.35 -7.31
CA LYS A 39 3.71 -2.81 -7.37
C LYS A 39 5.08 -3.47 -7.55
N VAL A 40 5.29 -4.58 -6.84
CA VAL A 40 6.50 -5.40 -6.94
C VAL A 40 6.23 -6.64 -7.77
N ARG A 41 5.10 -7.32 -7.52
CA ARG A 41 4.64 -8.50 -8.27
C ARG A 41 3.12 -8.54 -8.25
N SER A 42 2.51 -9.02 -9.31
CA SER A 42 1.11 -9.42 -9.29
C SER A 42 1.10 -10.94 -9.17
N ASP A 43 0.64 -11.47 -8.04
CA ASP A 43 0.43 -12.90 -7.86
C ASP A 43 -0.91 -13.25 -8.51
N VAL A 44 -0.96 -13.15 -9.84
CA VAL A 44 -2.07 -13.67 -10.63
C VAL A 44 -1.72 -15.12 -10.92
N GLY A 45 -2.26 -16.02 -10.10
CA GLY A 45 -2.44 -17.42 -10.46
C GLY A 45 -3.46 -17.57 -11.58
#